data_AF-X0QC06-F1
#
_entry.id   AF-X0QC06-F1
#
_cell.length_a   1.000
_cell.length_b   1.000
_cell.length_c   1.000
_cell.angle_alpha   90.00
_cell.angle_beta   90.00
_cell.angle_gamma   90.00
#
_symmetry.space_group_name_H-M   'P 1'
#
loop_
_entity.id
_entity.type
_entity.pdbx_description
1 polymer ?
#
loop_
_entity_poly.entity_id
_entity_poly.type
_entity_poly.pdbx_seq_one_letter_code
_entity_poly.pdbx_strand_id
1 'polypeptide(L)'
;MNSVNTICADFTKESSPVLESLPEPIKLDPTQTALIVVDMQNAYASQGGYLDLAGFDVTATKPVIDKIKQAVDIAHQAGIQVIYFRNGWDNKYVEAGGSGSPNYHKSNALKTMRKNPEIEGTLLAKGGWDYELVDELIPAPQDIVIDKPRYSGFANTNFDSVLRSRGIRNLLLTGIATNVCVESTLRDGFFLEYFGVLLDDACYQAGPVELMTPHYIT
;
A
#
# COMPACT_ATOMS: atom_id res chain seq x y z
N MET A 1 28.39 24.62 1.75
CA MET A 1 27.79 23.40 1.20
C MET A 1 27.53 22.49 2.39
N ASN A 2 26.27 22.31 2.80
CA ASN A 2 25.98 21.34 3.86
C ASN A 2 26.27 19.96 3.26
N SER A 3 27.21 19.21 3.86
CA SER A 3 27.38 17.80 3.56
C SER A 3 26.06 17.11 3.88
N VAL A 4 25.34 16.65 2.86
CA VAL A 4 24.15 15.84 3.07
C VAL A 4 24.62 14.54 3.71
N ASN A 5 24.20 14.28 4.95
CA ASN A 5 24.56 13.06 5.63
C ASN A 5 23.73 11.93 5.03
N THR A 6 24.38 10.87 4.52
CA THR A 6 23.66 9.70 4.01
C THR A 6 23.34 8.79 5.18
N ILE A 7 22.06 8.49 5.38
CA ILE A 7 21.63 7.53 6.39
C ILE A 7 22.11 6.14 6.01
N CYS A 8 22.87 5.50 6.90
CA CYS A 8 23.32 4.12 6.75
C CYS A 8 23.10 3.43 8.09
N ALA A 9 22.14 2.51 8.15
CA ALA A 9 21.95 1.68 9.33
C ALA A 9 23.08 0.65 9.45
N ASP A 10 23.42 0.25 10.67
CA ASP A 10 24.55 -0.67 10.94
C ASP A 10 24.43 -2.05 10.26
N PHE A 11 23.19 -2.45 9.91
CA PHE A 11 22.92 -3.70 9.20
C PHE A 11 23.11 -3.59 7.67
N THR A 12 23.23 -2.37 7.14
CA THR A 12 23.41 -2.10 5.72
C THR A 12 24.90 -1.96 5.41
N LYS A 13 25.39 -2.71 4.40
CA LYS A 13 26.79 -2.64 3.99
C LYS A 13 27.14 -1.26 3.43
N GLU A 14 28.35 -0.78 3.68
CA GLU A 14 28.82 0.51 3.13
C GLU A 14 28.82 0.56 1.60
N SER A 15 29.01 -0.59 0.95
CA SER A 15 28.98 -0.73 -0.51
C SER A 15 27.57 -0.75 -1.11
N SER A 16 26.52 -0.73 -0.28
CA SER A 16 25.14 -0.73 -0.76
C SER A 16 24.81 0.55 -1.55
N PRO A 17 23.91 0.46 -2.55
CA PRO A 17 23.48 1.63 -3.30
C PRO A 17 22.79 2.66 -2.40
N VAL A 18 22.89 3.92 -2.79
CA VAL A 18 22.20 5.04 -2.16
C VAL A 18 20.91 5.30 -2.95
N LEU A 19 19.79 5.32 -2.25
CA LEU A 19 18.54 5.87 -2.75
C LEU A 19 18.50 7.35 -2.40
N GLU A 20 18.42 8.21 -3.41
CA GLU A 20 18.19 9.64 -3.21
C GLU A 20 16.77 9.82 -2.65
N SER A 21 16.69 10.27 -1.41
CA SER A 21 15.44 10.43 -0.66
C SER A 21 15.46 11.71 0.16
N LEU A 22 14.29 12.12 0.62
CA LEU A 22 14.12 13.25 1.52
C LEU A 22 13.73 12.76 2.93
N PRO A 23 14.13 13.48 3.99
CA PRO A 23 14.98 14.67 3.98
C PRO A 23 16.47 14.37 3.72
N GLU A 24 16.85 13.09 3.81
CA GLU A 24 18.23 12.62 3.65
C GLU A 24 18.26 11.38 2.75
N PRO A 25 19.28 11.22 1.89
CA PRO A 25 19.52 9.98 1.15
C PRO A 25 19.77 8.81 2.11
N ILE A 26 19.35 7.61 1.70
CA ILE A 26 19.49 6.39 2.51
C ILE A 26 20.20 5.29 1.74
N LYS A 27 21.13 4.58 2.38
CA LYS A 27 21.72 3.36 1.85
C LYS A 27 20.81 2.17 2.08
N LEU A 28 20.56 1.38 1.04
CA LEU A 28 19.68 0.22 1.08
C LEU A 28 20.38 -1.00 0.46
N ASP A 29 20.53 -2.10 1.22
CA ASP A 29 20.92 -3.39 0.67
C ASP A 29 19.68 -4.05 0.02
N PRO A 30 19.71 -4.38 -1.29
CA PRO A 30 18.57 -5.02 -1.96
C PRO A 30 18.09 -6.31 -1.27
N THR A 31 19.01 -7.08 -0.67
CA THR A 31 18.69 -8.35 0.01
C THR A 31 17.96 -8.16 1.34
N GLN A 32 17.95 -6.94 1.88
CA GLN A 32 17.26 -6.55 3.12
C GLN A 32 16.09 -5.60 2.84
N THR A 33 15.72 -5.41 1.58
CA THR A 33 14.72 -4.44 1.14
C THR A 33 13.54 -5.17 0.49
N ALA A 34 12.34 -4.67 0.74
CA ALA A 34 11.15 -5.07 0.02
C ALA A 34 10.41 -3.88 -0.59
N LEU A 35 9.90 -4.07 -1.80
CA LEU A 35 8.91 -3.19 -2.42
C LEU A 35 7.51 -3.67 -2.04
N ILE A 36 6.71 -2.78 -1.47
CA ILE A 36 5.37 -3.06 -0.99
C ILE A 36 4.36 -2.37 -1.90
N VAL A 37 3.65 -3.15 -2.71
CA VAL A 37 2.58 -2.68 -3.58
C VAL A 37 1.25 -2.75 -2.83
N VAL A 38 0.79 -1.60 -2.33
CA VAL A 38 -0.38 -1.52 -1.46
C VAL A 38 -1.67 -1.39 -2.29
N ASP A 39 -2.54 -2.40 -2.16
CA ASP A 39 -3.96 -2.37 -2.55
C ASP A 39 -4.24 -1.86 -3.97
N MET A 40 -3.42 -2.27 -4.96
CA MET A 40 -3.65 -1.97 -6.37
C MET A 40 -4.75 -2.86 -6.98
N GLN A 41 -5.92 -2.85 -6.34
CA GLN A 41 -7.09 -3.63 -6.70
C GLN A 41 -8.06 -2.82 -7.56
N ASN A 42 -8.91 -3.50 -8.33
CA ASN A 42 -9.95 -2.86 -9.14
C ASN A 42 -10.84 -1.93 -8.31
N ALA A 43 -11.11 -2.29 -7.05
CA ALA A 43 -11.81 -1.46 -6.08
C ALA A 43 -11.32 -0.02 -5.98
N TYR A 44 -10.01 0.19 -6.11
CA TYR A 44 -9.39 1.48 -5.87
C TYR A 44 -8.95 2.17 -7.15
N ALA A 45 -8.68 1.41 -8.22
CA ALA A 45 -8.02 1.93 -9.41
C ALA A 45 -8.87 1.91 -10.68
N SER A 46 -10.01 1.21 -10.68
CA SER A 46 -10.81 0.97 -11.89
C SER A 46 -12.17 1.66 -11.84
N GLN A 47 -12.65 2.10 -13.00
CA GLN A 47 -14.04 2.54 -13.16
C GLN A 47 -15.00 1.38 -12.81
N GLY A 48 -16.07 1.67 -12.07
CA GLY A 48 -17.00 0.68 -11.55
C GLY A 48 -16.51 -0.04 -10.29
N GLY A 49 -15.27 0.21 -9.85
CA GLY A 49 -14.77 -0.25 -8.57
C GLY A 49 -15.32 0.57 -7.40
N TYR A 50 -15.12 0.08 -6.19
CA TYR A 50 -15.60 0.71 -4.96
C TYR A 50 -15.34 2.23 -4.86
N LEU A 51 -14.13 2.74 -5.12
CA LEU A 51 -13.84 4.19 -4.98
C LEU A 51 -14.69 5.03 -5.94
N ASP A 52 -14.83 4.59 -7.20
CA ASP A 52 -15.71 5.21 -8.18
C ASP A 52 -17.18 5.16 -7.74
N LEU A 53 -17.67 4.00 -7.30
CA LEU A 53 -19.04 3.84 -6.80
C LEU A 53 -19.31 4.66 -5.51
N ALA A 54 -18.28 4.98 -4.75
CA ALA A 54 -18.35 5.85 -3.58
C ALA A 54 -18.20 7.36 -3.93
N GLY A 55 -18.01 7.69 -5.21
CA GLY A 55 -17.93 9.06 -5.73
C GLY A 55 -16.54 9.70 -5.66
N PHE A 56 -15.48 8.91 -5.52
CA PHE A 56 -14.11 9.40 -5.59
C PHE A 56 -13.60 9.40 -7.03
N ASP A 57 -12.72 10.35 -7.34
CA ASP A 57 -12.01 10.38 -8.62
C ASP A 57 -10.97 9.25 -8.67
N VAL A 58 -11.03 8.46 -9.75
CA VAL A 58 -10.08 7.39 -10.05
C VAL A 58 -9.34 7.64 -11.38
N THR A 59 -9.58 8.76 -12.06
CA THR A 59 -8.98 9.04 -13.37
C THR A 59 -7.45 9.19 -13.33
N ALA A 60 -6.91 9.55 -12.18
CA ALA A 60 -5.48 9.73 -11.96
C ALA A 60 -4.74 8.43 -11.53
N THR A 61 -5.41 7.27 -11.47
CA THR A 61 -4.78 6.02 -11.04
C THR A 61 -3.87 5.41 -12.11
N LYS A 62 -4.17 5.63 -13.40
CA LYS A 62 -3.40 5.01 -14.50
C LYS A 62 -1.92 5.39 -14.53
N PRO A 63 -1.54 6.69 -14.42
CA PRO A 63 -0.12 7.06 -14.31
C PRO A 63 0.58 6.42 -13.10
N VAL A 64 -0.15 6.26 -11.98
CA VAL A 64 0.39 5.64 -10.76
C VAL A 64 0.62 4.14 -10.98
N ILE A 65 -0.28 3.44 -11.66
CA ILE A 65 -0.09 2.04 -12.08
C ILE A 65 1.20 1.89 -12.89
N ASP A 66 1.44 2.78 -13.85
CA ASP A 66 2.63 2.73 -14.72
C ASP A 66 3.93 2.93 -13.93
N LYS A 67 3.92 3.82 -12.93
CA LYS A 67 5.05 4.05 -12.03
C LYS A 67 5.31 2.87 -11.10
N ILE A 68 4.25 2.27 -10.56
CA ILE A 68 4.37 1.05 -9.74
C ILE A 68 4.95 -0.08 -10.58
N LYS A 69 4.48 -0.27 -11.81
CA LYS A 69 5.00 -1.30 -12.72
C LYS A 69 6.49 -1.10 -12.97
N GLN A 70 6.93 0.13 -13.23
CA GLN A 70 8.34 0.46 -13.38
C GLN A 70 9.14 0.13 -12.10
N ALA A 71 8.61 0.46 -10.92
CA ALA A 71 9.25 0.15 -9.65
C ALA A 71 9.38 -1.37 -9.41
N VAL A 72 8.34 -2.14 -9.76
CA VAL A 72 8.34 -3.62 -9.70
C VAL A 72 9.41 -4.20 -10.62
N ASP A 73 9.49 -3.74 -11.87
CA ASP A 73 10.50 -4.21 -12.83
C ASP A 73 11.93 -3.95 -12.32
N ILE A 74 12.17 -2.76 -11.75
CA ILE A 74 13.47 -2.40 -11.15
C ILE A 74 13.76 -3.25 -9.92
N ALA A 75 12.77 -3.46 -9.04
CA ALA A 75 12.91 -4.27 -7.85
C ALA A 75 13.29 -5.72 -8.20
N HIS A 76 12.62 -6.32 -9.19
CA HIS A 76 12.97 -7.66 -9.69
C HIS A 76 14.39 -7.71 -10.24
N GLN A 77 14.80 -6.74 -11.05
CA GLN A 77 16.17 -6.67 -11.60
C GLN A 77 17.23 -6.51 -10.50
N ALA A 78 16.91 -5.79 -9.43
CA ALA A 78 17.81 -5.57 -8.30
C ALA A 78 17.79 -6.71 -7.27
N GLY A 79 16.91 -7.71 -7.41
CA GLY A 79 16.74 -8.78 -6.43
C GLY A 79 16.03 -8.35 -5.14
N ILE A 80 15.29 -7.25 -5.18
CA ILE A 80 14.43 -6.76 -4.09
C ILE A 80 13.16 -7.62 -4.05
N GLN A 81 12.74 -8.06 -2.87
CA GLN A 81 11.48 -8.81 -2.71
C GLN A 81 10.29 -7.88 -2.98
N VAL A 82 9.40 -8.26 -3.89
CA VAL A 82 8.12 -7.55 -4.09
C VAL A 82 7.02 -8.27 -3.30
N ILE A 83 6.21 -7.49 -2.59
CA ILE A 83 5.09 -7.95 -1.77
C ILE A 83 3.85 -7.11 -2.13
N TYR A 84 2.77 -7.79 -2.51
CA TYR A 84 1.49 -7.17 -2.82
C TYR A 84 0.54 -7.31 -1.64
N PHE A 85 -0.20 -6.25 -1.35
CA PHE A 85 -1.37 -6.33 -0.48
C PHE A 85 -2.66 -6.36 -1.27
N ARG A 86 -3.63 -7.12 -0.74
CA ARG A 86 -5.04 -7.02 -1.12
C ARG A 86 -5.88 -6.76 0.12
N ASN A 87 -6.49 -5.58 0.20
CA ASN A 87 -7.44 -5.26 1.24
C ASN A 87 -8.82 -5.81 0.92
N GLY A 88 -9.44 -6.42 1.92
CA GLY A 88 -10.81 -6.88 1.83
C GLY A 88 -11.13 -7.97 2.82
N TRP A 89 -12.28 -8.60 2.63
CA TRP A 89 -12.89 -9.47 3.63
C TRP A 89 -13.49 -10.72 3.00
N ASP A 90 -13.72 -11.72 3.84
CA ASP A 90 -14.50 -12.90 3.49
C ASP A 90 -15.91 -12.53 2.99
N ASN A 91 -16.55 -13.44 2.26
CA ASN A 91 -17.87 -13.22 1.65
C ASN A 91 -19.00 -12.93 2.66
N LYS A 92 -18.78 -13.20 3.95
CA LYS A 92 -19.71 -12.87 5.05
C LYS A 92 -19.32 -11.61 5.81
N TYR A 93 -18.23 -10.95 5.43
CA TYR A 93 -17.68 -9.75 6.06
C TYR A 93 -17.43 -9.91 7.57
N VAL A 94 -17.20 -11.14 8.03
CA VAL A 94 -16.86 -11.44 9.42
C VAL A 94 -15.50 -10.81 9.75
N GLU A 95 -14.55 -10.90 8.82
CA GLU A 95 -13.23 -10.28 8.96
C GLU A 95 -13.32 -8.75 9.05
N ALA A 96 -14.34 -8.14 8.46
CA ALA A 96 -14.58 -6.69 8.53
C ALA A 96 -14.98 -6.23 9.94
N GLY A 97 -15.53 -7.14 10.73
CA GLY A 97 -16.10 -6.88 12.06
C GLY A 97 -17.53 -6.36 11.98
N GLY A 98 -18.37 -6.82 12.91
CA GLY A 98 -19.79 -6.43 12.99
C GLY A 98 -20.02 -5.04 13.59
N SER A 99 -21.24 -4.79 14.08
CA SER A 99 -21.69 -3.47 14.57
C SER A 99 -20.90 -2.87 15.74
N GLY A 100 -20.08 -3.65 16.45
CA GLY A 100 -19.15 -3.15 17.47
C GLY A 100 -17.81 -2.65 16.92
N SER A 101 -17.50 -2.89 15.64
CA SER A 101 -16.23 -2.54 15.01
C SER A 101 -16.23 -1.09 14.50
N PRO A 102 -15.17 -0.30 14.72
CA PRO A 102 -14.99 0.98 14.05
C PRO A 102 -15.03 0.83 12.52
N ASN A 103 -14.50 -0.28 12.00
CA ASN A 103 -14.47 -0.55 10.56
C ASN A 103 -15.89 -0.60 9.98
N TYR A 104 -16.83 -1.29 10.65
CA TYR A 104 -18.25 -1.31 10.25
C TYR A 104 -18.80 0.10 10.07
N HIS A 105 -18.54 1.00 11.03
CA HIS A 105 -19.09 2.35 11.01
C HIS A 105 -18.35 3.33 10.11
N LYS A 106 -17.04 3.16 9.92
CA LYS A 106 -16.17 4.17 9.31
C LYS A 106 -15.64 3.80 7.93
N SER A 107 -15.53 2.51 7.60
CA SER A 107 -15.13 2.07 6.26
C SER A 107 -16.08 2.65 5.22
N ASN A 108 -15.50 3.33 4.23
CA ASN A 108 -16.27 3.90 3.14
C ASN A 108 -16.93 2.80 2.30
N ALA A 109 -16.27 1.66 2.03
CA ALA A 109 -16.89 0.53 1.31
C ALA A 109 -18.13 -0.01 2.03
N LEU A 110 -18.03 -0.26 3.34
CA LEU A 110 -19.17 -0.75 4.13
C LEU A 110 -20.28 0.30 4.24
N LYS A 111 -19.94 1.59 4.36
CA LYS A 111 -20.95 2.68 4.32
C LYS A 111 -21.64 2.76 2.96
N THR A 112 -20.91 2.60 1.86
CA THR A 112 -21.46 2.65 0.50
C THR A 112 -22.45 1.51 0.29
N MET A 113 -22.09 0.27 0.63
CA MET A 113 -23.02 -0.86 0.54
C MET A 113 -24.26 -0.70 1.44
N ARG A 114 -24.12 -0.13 2.65
CA ARG A 114 -25.30 0.13 3.51
C ARG A 114 -26.22 1.20 2.96
N LYS A 115 -25.71 2.16 2.18
CA LYS A 115 -26.52 3.18 1.50
C LYS A 115 -27.17 2.64 0.23
N ASN A 116 -26.54 1.63 -0.39
CA ASN A 116 -26.90 1.05 -1.67
C ASN A 116 -27.03 -0.49 -1.53
N PRO A 117 -28.15 -1.01 -0.98
CA PRO A 117 -28.31 -2.43 -0.68
C PRO A 117 -28.16 -3.37 -1.89
N GLU A 118 -28.35 -2.87 -3.10
CA GLU A 118 -28.22 -3.62 -4.35
C GLU A 118 -26.78 -4.08 -4.66
N ILE A 119 -25.78 -3.42 -4.08
CA ILE A 119 -24.37 -3.81 -4.18
C ILE A 119 -23.84 -4.45 -2.90
N GLU A 120 -24.72 -4.82 -1.97
CA GLU A 120 -24.32 -5.53 -0.76
C GLU A 120 -23.57 -6.82 -1.11
N GLY A 121 -22.44 -7.05 -0.44
CA GLY A 121 -21.63 -8.24 -0.64
C GLY A 121 -20.64 -8.19 -1.80
N THR A 122 -20.56 -7.06 -2.52
CA THR A 122 -19.73 -6.95 -3.74
C THR A 122 -18.39 -6.25 -3.50
N LEU A 123 -18.35 -5.21 -2.65
CA LEU A 123 -17.18 -4.35 -2.50
C LEU A 123 -16.13 -4.99 -1.58
N LEU A 124 -14.89 -5.09 -2.05
CA LEU A 124 -13.75 -5.69 -1.34
C LEU A 124 -14.01 -7.13 -0.83
N ALA A 125 -14.93 -7.87 -1.46
CA ALA A 125 -15.22 -9.25 -1.13
C ALA A 125 -14.23 -10.19 -1.81
N LYS A 126 -13.54 -11.03 -1.03
CA LYS A 126 -12.60 -12.05 -1.53
C LYS A 126 -13.22 -12.90 -2.65
N GLY A 127 -12.52 -12.98 -3.78
CA GLY A 127 -12.94 -13.71 -4.98
C GLY A 127 -13.87 -12.93 -5.92
N GLY A 128 -14.25 -11.70 -5.57
CA GLY A 128 -14.95 -10.77 -6.47
C GLY A 128 -13.98 -9.93 -7.29
N TRP A 129 -14.44 -9.40 -8.42
CA TRP A 129 -13.63 -8.55 -9.31
C TRP A 129 -13.03 -7.33 -8.59
N ASP A 130 -13.81 -6.68 -7.72
CA ASP A 130 -13.40 -5.53 -6.91
C ASP A 130 -12.17 -5.85 -6.05
N TYR A 131 -12.08 -7.09 -5.57
CA TYR A 131 -10.99 -7.57 -4.71
C TYR A 131 -9.72 -7.94 -5.47
N GLU A 132 -9.81 -8.26 -6.77
CA GLU A 132 -8.63 -8.65 -7.53
C GLU A 132 -7.74 -7.46 -7.85
N LEU A 133 -6.44 -7.72 -7.99
CA LEU A 133 -5.47 -6.74 -8.49
C LEU A 133 -5.83 -6.32 -9.91
N VAL A 134 -5.43 -5.10 -10.30
CA VAL A 134 -5.56 -4.64 -11.68
C VAL A 134 -4.72 -5.49 -12.63
N ASP A 135 -5.19 -5.68 -13.87
CA ASP A 135 -4.56 -6.55 -14.87
C ASP A 135 -3.12 -6.13 -15.21
N GLU A 136 -2.77 -4.86 -15.02
CA GLU A 136 -1.44 -4.32 -15.26
C GLU A 136 -0.41 -4.69 -14.19
N LEU A 137 -0.85 -5.13 -13.00
CA LEU A 137 -0.02 -5.37 -11.81
C LEU A 137 -0.23 -6.78 -11.25
N ILE A 138 -0.19 -7.78 -12.13
CA ILE A 138 -0.25 -9.19 -11.76
C ILE A 138 1.08 -9.61 -11.11
N PRO A 139 1.06 -10.15 -9.87
CA PRO A 139 2.26 -10.63 -9.21
C PRO A 139 2.96 -11.75 -9.99
N ALA A 140 4.29 -11.69 -10.06
CA ALA A 140 5.11 -12.75 -10.63
C ALA A 140 5.24 -13.93 -9.65
N PRO A 141 5.67 -15.13 -10.10
CA PRO A 141 5.76 -16.31 -9.22
C PRO A 141 6.67 -16.15 -7.99
N GLN A 142 7.66 -15.26 -8.03
CA GLN A 142 8.55 -14.95 -6.91
C GLN A 142 7.96 -13.94 -5.90
N ASP A 143 6.86 -13.28 -6.27
CA ASP A 143 6.25 -12.25 -5.45
C ASP A 143 5.36 -12.86 -4.38
N ILE A 144 5.16 -12.11 -3.31
CA ILE A 144 4.34 -12.54 -2.18
C ILE A 144 3.05 -11.74 -2.21
N VAL A 145 1.91 -12.41 -2.08
CA VAL A 145 0.61 -11.74 -1.90
C VAL A 145 0.16 -11.95 -0.46
N ILE A 146 -0.20 -10.86 0.22
CA ILE A 146 -0.73 -10.87 1.58
C ILE A 146 -2.10 -10.21 1.58
N ASP A 147 -3.11 -11.00 1.93
CA ASP A 147 -4.46 -10.50 2.11
C ASP A 147 -4.57 -9.86 3.49
N LYS A 148 -5.09 -8.63 3.55
CA LYS A 148 -5.21 -7.86 4.80
C LYS A 148 -6.63 -7.37 5.05
N PRO A 149 -7.20 -7.62 6.25
CA PRO A 149 -8.55 -7.16 6.57
C PRO A 149 -8.60 -5.72 7.10
N ARG A 150 -7.44 -5.07 7.28
CA ARG A 150 -7.28 -3.73 7.87
C ARG A 150 -6.39 -2.85 6.98
N TYR A 151 -6.36 -1.56 7.29
CA TYR A 151 -5.60 -0.58 6.49
C TYR A 151 -4.10 -0.83 6.53
N SER A 152 -3.53 -0.97 7.74
CA SER A 152 -2.13 -1.36 7.91
C SER A 152 -1.89 -2.80 7.48
N GLY A 153 -0.84 -3.02 6.69
CA GLY A 153 -0.34 -4.34 6.31
C GLY A 153 0.08 -5.20 7.49
N PHE A 154 0.39 -4.61 8.66
CA PHE A 154 0.78 -5.34 9.87
C PHE A 154 -0.41 -5.81 10.72
N ALA A 155 -1.56 -5.14 10.60
CA ALA A 155 -2.70 -5.40 11.47
C ALA A 155 -3.46 -6.67 11.04
N ASN A 156 -3.37 -7.72 11.87
CA ASN A 156 -4.00 -9.02 11.66
C ASN A 156 -3.52 -9.77 10.40
N THR A 157 -2.22 -9.71 10.11
CA THR A 157 -1.59 -10.47 9.02
C THR A 157 -0.32 -11.17 9.53
N ASN A 158 0.32 -11.95 8.66
CA ASN A 158 1.64 -12.51 8.88
C ASN A 158 2.79 -11.64 8.34
N PHE A 159 2.54 -10.38 7.98
CA PHE A 159 3.50 -9.54 7.25
C PHE A 159 4.83 -9.36 7.99
N ASP A 160 4.80 -9.04 9.29
CA ASP A 160 6.03 -8.91 10.10
C ASP A 160 6.85 -10.22 10.11
N SER A 161 6.18 -11.36 10.26
CA SER A 161 6.84 -12.68 10.21
C SER A 161 7.47 -12.94 8.83
N VAL A 162 6.79 -12.58 7.75
CA VAL A 162 7.28 -12.72 6.37
C VAL A 162 8.54 -11.89 6.16
N LEU A 163 8.55 -10.64 6.61
CA LEU A 163 9.69 -9.73 6.51
C LEU A 163 10.89 -10.23 7.34
N ARG A 164 10.67 -10.54 8.63
CA ARG A 164 11.73 -10.98 9.55
C ARG A 164 12.39 -12.27 9.08
N SER A 165 11.61 -13.25 8.63
CA SER A 165 12.12 -14.54 8.12
C SER A 165 13.05 -14.41 6.90
N ARG A 166 12.94 -13.30 6.16
CA ARG A 166 13.74 -12.97 4.98
C ARG A 166 14.87 -11.98 5.27
N GLY A 167 15.03 -11.55 6.53
CA GLY A 167 16.03 -10.54 6.89
C GLY A 167 15.70 -9.14 6.38
N ILE A 168 14.46 -8.88 5.95
CA ILE A 168 14.05 -7.57 5.44
C ILE A 168 13.96 -6.57 6.60
N ARG A 169 14.48 -5.36 6.38
CA ARG A 169 14.49 -4.22 7.31
C ARG A 169 14.05 -2.91 6.65
N ASN A 170 14.16 -2.82 5.32
CA ASN A 170 13.77 -1.62 4.57
C ASN A 170 12.49 -1.89 3.77
N LEU A 171 11.58 -0.92 3.75
CA LEU A 171 10.31 -1.00 3.04
C LEU A 171 10.21 0.18 2.07
N LEU A 172 10.10 -0.10 0.78
CA LEU A 172 9.72 0.88 -0.23
C LEU A 172 8.21 0.75 -0.44
N LEU A 173 7.43 1.78 -0.13
CA LEU A 173 5.97 1.72 -0.23
C LEU A 173 5.44 2.45 -1.45
N THR A 174 4.49 1.81 -2.12
CA THR A 174 3.73 2.32 -3.26
C THR A 174 2.25 1.99 -3.10
N GLY A 175 1.39 2.55 -3.95
CA GLY A 175 -0.01 2.12 -4.08
C GLY A 175 -1.03 3.10 -3.54
N ILE A 176 -2.22 2.59 -3.21
CA ILE A 176 -3.41 3.41 -2.93
C ILE A 176 -4.07 2.97 -1.61
N ALA A 177 -4.58 3.85 -0.76
CA ALA A 177 -4.41 5.30 -0.81
C ALA A 177 -3.22 5.74 0.07
N THR A 178 -2.48 6.77 -0.38
CA THR A 178 -1.33 7.35 0.34
C THR A 178 -1.68 7.66 1.79
N ASN A 179 -2.76 8.40 2.00
CA ASN A 179 -3.26 8.88 3.30
C ASN A 179 -4.05 7.85 4.12
N VAL A 180 -4.15 6.60 3.65
CA VAL A 180 -4.89 5.54 4.34
C VAL A 180 -3.99 4.31 4.50
N CYS A 181 -4.06 3.34 3.58
CA CYS A 181 -3.40 2.05 3.74
C CYS A 181 -1.88 2.16 3.67
N VAL A 182 -1.37 3.02 2.79
CA VAL A 182 0.08 3.22 2.62
C VAL A 182 0.68 3.86 3.88
N GLU A 183 0.18 5.03 4.28
CA GLU A 183 0.65 5.72 5.50
C GLU A 183 0.43 4.89 6.77
N SER A 184 -0.71 4.18 6.90
CA SER A 184 -0.95 3.30 8.05
C SER A 184 0.12 2.22 8.16
N THR A 185 0.47 1.59 7.04
CA THR A 185 1.52 0.57 6.99
C THR A 185 2.90 1.17 7.28
N LEU A 186 3.21 2.33 6.70
CA LEU A 186 4.46 3.04 6.92
C LEU A 186 4.66 3.39 8.41
N ARG A 187 3.63 3.96 9.05
CA ARG A 187 3.67 4.35 10.47
C ARG A 187 3.80 3.15 11.39
N ASP A 188 3.04 2.09 11.18
CA ASP A 188 3.17 0.86 11.96
C ASP A 188 4.55 0.21 11.75
N GLY A 189 5.06 0.22 10.51
CA GLY A 189 6.39 -0.27 10.19
C GLY A 189 7.48 0.46 10.97
N PHE A 190 7.38 1.79 11.09
CA PHE A 190 8.30 2.58 11.90
C PHE A 190 8.33 2.13 13.37
N PHE A 191 7.16 1.88 13.97
CA PHE A 191 7.08 1.35 15.35
C PHE A 191 7.59 -0.08 15.51
N LEU A 192 7.76 -0.80 14.40
CA LEU A 192 8.31 -2.16 14.37
C LEU A 192 9.78 -2.20 13.93
N GLU A 193 10.45 -1.04 13.91
CA GLU A 193 11.87 -0.84 13.55
C GLU A 193 12.19 -1.07 12.06
N TYR A 194 11.21 -0.87 11.17
CA TYR A 194 11.44 -0.88 9.72
C TYR A 194 11.77 0.52 9.19
N PHE A 195 12.69 0.57 8.23
CA PHE A 195 13.10 1.79 7.54
C PHE A 195 12.22 1.96 6.30
N GLY A 196 11.17 2.77 6.44
CA GLY A 196 10.21 3.02 5.38
C GLY A 196 10.58 4.20 4.50
N VAL A 197 10.46 4.04 3.18
CA VAL A 197 10.55 5.10 2.18
C VAL A 197 9.29 5.05 1.32
N LEU A 198 8.62 6.18 1.14
CA LEU A 198 7.47 6.32 0.25
C LEU A 198 7.97 6.73 -1.14
N LEU A 199 7.53 6.04 -2.20
CA LEU A 199 7.78 6.49 -3.57
C LEU A 199 6.63 7.39 -4.00
N ASP A 200 6.86 8.71 -4.00
CA ASP A 200 5.79 9.71 -4.15
C ASP A 200 5.02 9.56 -5.48
N ASP A 201 5.73 9.30 -6.58
CA ASP A 201 5.15 9.21 -7.92
C ASP A 201 4.48 7.87 -8.20
N ALA A 202 4.64 6.90 -7.30
CA ALA A 202 4.01 5.59 -7.32
C ALA A 202 2.93 5.46 -6.23
N CYS A 203 2.44 6.58 -5.68
CA CYS A 203 1.35 6.62 -4.71
C CYS A 203 0.22 7.54 -5.16
N TYR A 204 -1.03 7.21 -4.79
CA TYR A 204 -2.17 8.08 -5.03
C TYR A 204 -2.98 8.31 -3.76
N GLN A 205 -3.32 9.57 -3.49
CA GLN A 205 -4.20 9.93 -2.39
C GLN A 205 -5.66 9.86 -2.84
N ALA A 206 -6.50 9.20 -2.04
CA ALA A 206 -7.95 9.19 -2.25
C ALA A 206 -8.63 10.11 -1.23
N GLY A 207 -9.52 10.99 -1.72
CA GLY A 207 -10.26 11.91 -0.87
C GLY A 207 -10.54 13.26 -1.52
N PRO A 208 -11.26 14.15 -0.82
CA PRO A 208 -11.47 15.53 -1.26
C PRO A 208 -10.13 16.26 -1.49
N VAL A 209 -10.07 17.12 -2.50
CA VAL A 209 -8.87 17.89 -2.91
C VAL A 209 -8.29 18.69 -1.75
N GLU A 210 -9.14 19.13 -0.83
CA GLU A 210 -8.76 19.88 0.35
C GLU A 210 -7.88 19.09 1.32
N LEU A 211 -7.95 17.75 1.29
CA LEU A 211 -7.04 16.89 2.03
C LEU A 211 -5.81 16.50 1.19
N MET A 212 -5.87 16.64 -0.13
CA MET A 212 -4.79 16.26 -1.06
C MET A 212 -3.76 17.36 -1.29
N THR A 213 -4.13 18.61 -0.98
CA THR A 213 -3.25 19.77 -1.09
C THR A 213 -2.93 20.27 0.30
N PRO A 214 -1.66 20.57 0.64
CA PRO A 214 -1.36 21.25 1.90
C PRO A 214 -1.99 22.64 1.88
N HIS A 215 -3.21 22.75 2.39
CA HIS A 215 -3.80 24.04 2.71
C HIS A 215 -3.16 24.52 4.00
N TYR A 216 -2.24 25.47 3.87
CA TYR A 216 -1.93 26.36 4.98
C TYR A 216 -3.21 27.15 5.29
N ILE A 217 -3.98 26.65 6.26
CA ILE A 217 -5.00 27.46 6.91
C ILE A 217 -4.22 28.51 7.71
N THR A 218 -4.30 29.77 7.27
CA THR A 218 -3.85 30.95 8.03
C THR A 218 -4.70 31.16 9.27
#